data_AF-A0A6A7LC13-F1
#
_entry.id   AF-A0A6A7LC13-F1
#
_cell.length_a   1.000
_cell.length_b   1.000
_cell.length_c   1.000
_cell.angle_alpha   90.00
_cell.angle_beta   90.00
_cell.angle_gamma   90.00
#
_symmetry.space_group_name_H-M   'P 1'
#
loop_
_entity.id
_entity.type
_entity.pdbx_description
1 polymer ?
#
loop_
_entity_poly.entity_id
_entity_poly.type
_entity_poly.pdbx_seq_one_letter_code
_entity_poly.pdbx_strand_id
1 'polypeptide(L)'
;MTIVLQDRLTDSILKIVQNSTEPLETEEILRLVRKQWRNSTRTKIMYRLSNLRADGLVSGKMLGAGKGVWIWWSSSKLRSSADDENAWPEEVQALENIKSGRTNMITQSADETLTELKELENES
;
A
#
# COMPACT_ATOMS: atom_id res chain seq x y z
N MET A 1 3.74 -0.99 -19.31
CA MET A 1 2.28 -1.15 -19.30
C MET A 1 1.98 -2.62 -19.02
N THR A 2 1.87 -3.01 -17.76
CA THR A 2 1.73 -4.42 -17.38
C THR A 2 0.25 -4.76 -17.39
N ILE A 3 -0.17 -5.57 -18.38
CA ILE A 3 -1.54 -6.06 -18.47
C ILE A 3 -1.73 -7.06 -17.34
N VAL A 4 -2.40 -6.64 -16.27
CA VAL A 4 -2.89 -7.56 -15.24
C VAL A 4 -4.02 -8.37 -15.87
N LEU A 5 -3.67 -9.48 -16.51
CA LEU A 5 -4.64 -10.52 -16.82
C LEU A 5 -5.16 -11.05 -15.47
N GLN A 6 -6.28 -10.49 -15.00
CA GLN A 6 -7.06 -11.02 -13.87
C GLN A 6 -7.56 -12.43 -14.26
N ASP A 7 -6.69 -13.40 -14.02
CA ASP A 7 -6.94 -14.82 -14.10
C ASP A 7 -7.74 -15.24 -12.85
N ARG A 8 -8.86 -15.95 -13.04
CA ARG A 8 -9.76 -16.45 -11.97
C ARG A 8 -9.03 -17.21 -10.85
N LEU A 9 -7.90 -17.86 -11.14
CA LEU A 9 -7.04 -18.48 -10.13
C LEU A 9 -6.44 -17.43 -9.17
N THR A 10 -6.01 -16.29 -9.71
CA THR A 10 -5.47 -15.15 -8.94
C THR A 10 -6.54 -14.62 -8.00
N ASP A 11 -7.78 -14.47 -8.48
CA ASP A 11 -8.91 -14.03 -7.65
C ASP A 11 -9.21 -15.04 -6.53
N SER A 12 -9.15 -16.34 -6.83
CA SER A 12 -9.30 -17.40 -5.82
C SER A 12 -8.21 -17.30 -4.75
N ILE A 13 -6.95 -17.10 -5.14
CA ILE A 13 -5.82 -16.94 -4.21
C ILE A 13 -6.03 -15.71 -3.33
N LEU A 14 -6.37 -14.57 -3.94
CA LEU A 14 -6.58 -13.31 -3.22
C LEU A 14 -7.71 -13.46 -2.18
N LYS A 15 -8.84 -14.05 -2.57
CA LYS A 15 -9.96 -14.31 -1.66
C LYS A 15 -9.57 -15.19 -0.47
N ILE A 16 -8.77 -16.24 -0.71
CA ILE A 16 -8.28 -17.11 0.38
C ILE A 16 -7.46 -16.29 1.38
N VAL A 17 -6.51 -15.48 0.89
CA VAL A 17 -5.64 -14.68 1.76
C VAL A 17 -6.43 -13.59 2.50
N GLN A 18 -7.37 -12.92 1.85
CA GLN A 18 -8.18 -11.85 2.44
C GLN A 18 -9.13 -12.36 3.54
N ASN A 19 -9.71 -13.55 3.33
CA ASN A 19 -10.64 -14.16 4.29
C ASN A 19 -9.94 -14.87 5.45
N SER A 20 -8.63 -15.13 5.37
CA SER A 20 -7.87 -15.76 6.45
C SER A 20 -7.64 -14.78 7.61
N THR A 21 -7.94 -15.19 8.85
CA THR A 21 -7.63 -14.42 10.07
C THR A 21 -6.15 -14.41 10.40
N GLU A 22 -5.40 -15.42 9.95
CA GLU A 22 -3.98 -15.61 10.25
C GLU A 22 -3.14 -15.61 8.96
N PRO A 23 -1.83 -15.30 9.04
CA PRO A 23 -0.92 -15.47 7.92
C PRO A 23 -0.87 -16.93 7.48
N LEU A 24 -0.91 -17.15 6.16
CA LEU A 24 -0.91 -18.49 5.58
C LEU A 24 0.42 -18.80 4.90
N GLU A 25 0.87 -20.03 5.02
CA GLU A 25 1.97 -20.54 4.21
C GLU A 25 1.55 -20.79 2.76
N THR A 26 2.54 -20.80 1.86
CA THR A 26 2.30 -21.10 0.44
C THR A 26 1.68 -22.48 0.22
N GLU A 27 2.05 -23.47 1.04
CA GLU A 27 1.49 -24.83 0.96
C GLU A 27 0.02 -24.89 1.41
N GLU A 28 -0.36 -24.10 2.42
CA GLU A 28 -1.74 -24.02 2.88
C GLU A 28 -2.64 -23.39 1.82
N ILE A 29 -2.18 -22.29 1.21
CA ILE A 29 -2.87 -21.65 0.09
C ILE A 29 -3.01 -22.64 -1.07
N LEU A 30 -1.95 -23.38 -1.43
CA LEU A 30 -1.99 -24.40 -2.47
C LEU A 30 -3.06 -25.47 -2.18
N ARG A 31 -3.10 -25.98 -0.93
CA ARG A 31 -4.09 -26.99 -0.51
C ARG A 31 -5.52 -26.48 -0.64
N LEU A 32 -5.76 -25.22 -0.27
CA LEU A 32 -7.08 -24.58 -0.37
C LEU A 32 -7.49 -24.35 -1.83
N VAL A 33 -6.57 -23.81 -2.64
CA VAL A 33 -6.78 -23.56 -4.06
C VAL A 33 -7.09 -24.85 -4.83
N ARG A 34 -6.40 -25.95 -4.51
CA ARG A 34 -6.60 -27.25 -5.18
C ARG A 34 -7.99 -27.85 -5.03
N LYS A 35 -8.79 -27.39 -4.06
CA LYS A 35 -10.21 -27.77 -3.96
C LYS A 35 -10.99 -27.41 -5.22
N GLN A 36 -10.63 -26.30 -5.86
CA GLN A 36 -11.26 -25.80 -7.09
C GLN A 36 -10.34 -25.92 -8.32
N TRP A 37 -9.02 -25.83 -8.12
CA TRP A 37 -8.02 -25.77 -9.20
C TRP A 37 -7.00 -26.91 -9.07
N ARG A 38 -7.44 -28.15 -9.35
CA ARG A 38 -6.69 -29.39 -9.07
C ARG A 38 -5.25 -29.43 -9.62
N ASN A 39 -5.02 -28.87 -10.80
CA ASN A 39 -3.70 -28.90 -11.47
C ASN A 39 -2.77 -27.74 -11.08
N SER A 40 -3.09 -27.01 -10.01
CA SER A 40 -2.24 -25.91 -9.54
C SER A 40 -0.97 -26.45 -8.89
N THR A 41 0.15 -25.78 -9.18
CA THR A 41 1.47 -26.10 -8.63
C THR A 41 1.92 -25.00 -7.67
N ARG A 42 2.77 -25.37 -6.71
CA ARG A 42 3.37 -24.41 -5.76
C ARG A 42 4.02 -23.22 -6.46
N THR A 43 4.79 -23.46 -7.52
CA THR A 43 5.45 -22.42 -8.32
C THR A 43 4.44 -21.44 -8.93
N LYS A 44 3.31 -21.93 -9.45
CA LYS A 44 2.26 -21.09 -10.02
C LYS A 44 1.61 -20.21 -8.94
N ILE A 45 1.32 -20.79 -7.77
CA ILE A 45 0.77 -20.04 -6.62
C ILE A 45 1.76 -18.96 -6.14
N MET A 46 3.02 -19.32 -5.98
CA MET A 46 4.09 -18.42 -5.57
C MET A 46 4.26 -17.23 -6.54
N TYR A 47 4.22 -17.50 -7.85
CA TYR A 47 4.27 -16.47 -8.88
C TYR A 47 3.09 -15.49 -8.77
N ARG A 48 1.87 -16.00 -8.62
CA ARG A 48 0.67 -15.15 -8.46
C ARG A 48 0.73 -14.32 -7.18
N LEU A 49 1.14 -14.91 -6.05
CA LEU A 49 1.31 -14.21 -4.78
C LEU A 49 2.37 -13.10 -4.86
N SER A 50 3.47 -13.36 -5.58
CA SER A 50 4.51 -12.35 -5.80
C SER A 50 3.99 -11.15 -6.60
N ASN A 51 3.16 -11.40 -7.62
CA ASN A 51 2.52 -10.33 -8.39
C ASN A 51 1.51 -9.56 -7.54
N LEU A 52 0.63 -10.25 -6.81
CA LEU A 52 -0.31 -9.62 -5.88
C LEU A 52 0.40 -8.78 -4.81
N ARG A 53 1.62 -9.17 -4.41
CA ARG A 53 2.47 -8.40 -3.50
C ARG A 53 3.04 -7.16 -4.15
N ALA A 54 3.49 -7.26 -5.40
CA ALA A 54 3.95 -6.10 -6.18
C ALA A 54 2.82 -5.08 -6.40
N ASP A 55 1.59 -5.56 -6.54
CA ASP A 55 0.37 -4.74 -6.66
C ASP A 55 -0.14 -4.20 -5.30
N GLY A 56 0.52 -4.54 -4.19
CA GLY A 56 0.16 -4.09 -2.84
C GLY A 56 -1.09 -4.76 -2.24
N LEU A 57 -1.72 -5.72 -2.93
CA LEU A 57 -2.96 -6.37 -2.49
C LEU A 57 -2.73 -7.39 -1.37
N VAL A 58 -1.55 -8.01 -1.34
CA VAL A 58 -1.12 -8.92 -0.28
C VAL A 58 0.27 -8.56 0.21
N SER A 59 0.55 -8.91 1.45
CA SER A 59 1.87 -8.81 2.05
C SER A 59 2.45 -10.20 2.23
N GLY A 60 3.77 -10.32 2.23
CA GLY A 60 4.43 -11.60 2.43
C GLY A 60 5.88 -11.48 2.83
N LYS A 61 6.33 -12.46 3.63
CA LYS A 61 7.70 -12.52 4.17
C LYS A 61 8.23 -13.95 4.09
N MET A 62 9.50 -14.08 3.73
CA MET A 62 10.22 -15.35 3.78
C MET A 62 10.74 -15.60 5.20
N LEU A 63 10.43 -16.76 5.78
CA LEU A 63 10.91 -17.20 7.09
C LEU A 63 12.19 -18.01 6.91
N GLY A 64 13.33 -17.31 6.86
CA GLY A 64 14.68 -17.90 6.87
C GLY A 64 15.12 -18.55 5.55
N ALA A 65 16.34 -18.22 5.10
CA ALA A 65 16.88 -18.69 3.83
C ALA A 65 17.04 -20.22 3.75
N GLY A 66 17.20 -20.92 4.89
CA GLY A 66 17.43 -22.37 4.92
C GLY A 66 16.19 -23.25 4.70
N LYS A 67 14.97 -22.70 4.85
CA LYS A 67 13.72 -23.47 4.70
C LYS A 67 12.88 -23.06 3.49
N GLY A 68 13.07 -21.84 2.95
CA GLY A 68 12.34 -21.38 1.77
C GLY A 68 10.82 -21.26 1.97
N VAL A 69 10.37 -21.06 3.21
CA VAL A 69 8.96 -20.92 3.58
C VAL A 69 8.55 -19.46 3.48
N TRP A 70 7.40 -19.22 2.85
CA TRP A 70 6.79 -17.90 2.73
C TRP A 70 5.45 -17.89 3.43
N ILE A 71 5.24 -16.86 4.25
CA ILE A 71 3.96 -16.54 4.87
C ILE A 71 3.34 -15.31 4.19
N TRP A 72 2.01 -15.33 4.05
CA TRP A 72 1.24 -14.36 3.29
C TRP A 72 0.02 -13.89 4.07
N TRP A 73 -0.30 -12.60 3.99
CA TRP A 73 -1.46 -12.01 4.65
C TRP A 73 -2.03 -10.86 3.83
N SER A 74 -3.28 -10.47 4.10
CA SER A 74 -3.89 -9.34 3.43
C SER A 74 -3.21 -8.03 3.81
N SER A 75 -2.86 -7.21 2.82
CA SER A 75 -2.37 -5.84 3.09
C SER A 75 -3.48 -4.94 3.63
N SER A 76 -4.75 -5.23 3.35
CA SER A 76 -5.89 -4.42 3.81
C SER A 76 -6.11 -4.49 5.32
N LYS A 77 -5.68 -5.57 6.00
CA LYS A 77 -5.86 -5.72 7.46
C LYS A 77 -4.91 -4.85 8.27
N LEU A 78 -3.87 -4.30 7.65
CA LEU A 78 -2.91 -3.42 8.31
C LEU A 78 -3.23 -1.93 8.17
N ARG A 79 -4.14 -1.56 7.25
CA ARG A 79 -4.74 -0.23 7.22
C ARG A 79 -5.83 -0.19 8.28
N SER A 80 -5.45 0.14 9.50
CA SER A 80 -6.44 0.49 10.50
C SER A 80 -7.13 1.77 10.03
N SER A 81 -8.42 1.93 10.33
CA SER A 81 -9.16 3.18 10.07
C SER A 81 -8.54 4.42 10.73
N ALA A 82 -7.51 4.25 11.58
CA ALA A 82 -6.72 5.35 12.13
C ALA A 82 -5.80 6.00 11.09
N ASP A 83 -5.52 5.34 9.95
CA ASP A 83 -4.72 5.93 8.86
C ASP A 83 -5.55 6.88 7.97
N ASP A 84 -6.89 6.76 7.98
CA ASP A 84 -7.81 7.71 7.31
C ASP A 84 -8.17 8.90 8.23
N GLU A 85 -8.12 8.74 9.56
CA GLU A 85 -8.35 9.83 10.52
C GLU A 85 -7.11 10.71 10.76
N ASN A 86 -5.93 10.30 10.27
CA ASN A 86 -4.70 11.08 10.35
C ASN A 86 -4.32 11.79 9.04
N ALA A 87 -5.30 12.08 8.19
CA ALA A 87 -5.13 13.16 7.21
C ALA A 87 -4.84 14.44 8.01
N TRP A 88 -3.62 14.98 7.87
CA TRP A 88 -3.20 16.16 8.62
C TRP A 88 -4.29 17.24 8.49
N PRO A 89 -4.79 17.83 9.61
CA PRO A 89 -5.93 18.75 9.58
C PRO A 89 -5.76 19.88 8.56
N GLU A 90 -4.51 20.32 8.35
CA GLU A 90 -4.12 21.35 7.39
C GLU A 90 -4.36 20.95 5.93
N GLU A 91 -4.15 19.67 5.57
CA GLU A 91 -4.39 19.18 4.20
C GLU A 91 -5.87 19.04 3.91
N VAL A 92 -6.67 18.55 4.87
CA VAL A 92 -8.13 18.45 4.74
C VAL A 92 -8.73 19.85 4.57
N GLN A 93 -8.29 20.81 5.38
CA GLN A 93 -8.70 22.21 5.28
C GLN A 93 -8.28 22.84 3.94
N ALA A 94 -7.06 22.58 3.47
CA ALA A 94 -6.57 23.07 2.17
C ALA A 94 -7.41 22.51 1.01
N LEU A 95 -7.74 21.22 1.03
CA LEU A 95 -8.57 20.57 0.01
C LEU A 95 -10.00 21.09 0.02
N GLU A 96 -10.59 21.33 1.19
CA GLU A 96 -11.91 21.97 1.30
C GLU A 96 -11.91 23.41 0.78
N ASN A 97 -10.87 24.19 1.10
CA ASN A 97 -10.73 25.56 0.62
C ASN A 97 -10.57 25.64 -0.90
N ILE A 98 -9.84 24.70 -1.51
CA ILE A 98 -9.71 24.58 -2.96
C ILE A 98 -11.06 24.22 -3.60
N LYS A 99 -11.78 23.23 -3.05
CA LYS A 99 -13.11 22.82 -3.55
C LYS A 99 -14.17 23.91 -3.39
N SER A 100 -14.08 24.71 -2.33
CA SER A 100 -14.98 25.84 -2.07
C SER A 100 -14.62 27.11 -2.86
N GLY A 101 -13.54 27.09 -3.66
CA GLY A 101 -13.07 28.27 -4.40
C GLY A 101 -12.52 29.39 -3.52
N ARG A 102 -12.19 29.10 -2.25
CA ARG A 102 -11.63 30.04 -1.27
C ARG A 102 -10.10 29.93 -1.20
N THR A 103 -9.44 30.07 -2.33
CA THR A 103 -7.97 30.14 -2.38
C THR A 103 -7.53 31.58 -2.55
N ASN A 104 -6.98 32.18 -1.50
CA ASN A 104 -6.16 33.39 -1.65
C ASN A 104 -4.75 32.92 -2.01
N MET A 105 -4.27 33.25 -3.20
CA MET A 105 -2.84 33.15 -3.50
C MET A 105 -2.10 34.10 -2.56
N ILE A 106 -1.37 33.56 -1.58
CA ILE A 106 -0.37 34.34 -0.85
C ILE A 106 0.83 34.41 -1.79
N THR A 107 0.89 35.45 -2.61
CA THR A 107 2.16 35.88 -3.20
C THR A 107 2.90 36.57 -2.07
N GLN A 108 3.87 35.89 -1.45
CA GLN A 108 4.84 36.60 -0.61
C GLN A 108 5.49 37.67 -1.49
N SER A 109 5.27 38.93 -1.13
CA SER A 109 5.95 40.05 -1.79
C SER A 109 7.44 39.90 -1.53
N ALA A 110 8.26 40.01 -2.58
CA ALA A 110 9.72 39.91 -2.48
C ALA A 110 10.35 40.97 -1.54
N ASP A 111 9.59 41.98 -1.10
CA ASP A 111 10.06 43.00 -0.16
C ASP A 111 10.17 42.49 1.30
N GLU A 112 9.38 41.49 1.70
CA GLU A 112 9.41 40.96 3.07
C GLU A 112 10.66 40.10 3.31
N THR A 113 11.07 39.32 2.31
CA THR A 113 12.27 38.45 2.40
C THR A 113 13.58 39.24 2.43
N LEU A 114 13.62 40.43 1.82
CA LEU A 114 14.80 41.31 1.85
C LEU A 114 14.99 42.00 3.20
N THR A 115 13.92 42.19 3.97
CA THR A 115 13.98 42.83 5.29
C THR A 115 14.50 41.84 6.33
N GLU A 116 14.03 40.60 6.32
CA GLU A 116 14.53 39.53 7.20
C GLU A 116 16.01 39.20 6.93
N LEU A 117 16.45 39.24 5.67
CA LEU A 117 17.87 39.01 5.33
C LEU A 117 18.80 40.14 5.79
N LYS A 118 18.31 41.39 5.83
CA LYS A 118 19.10 42.55 6.34
C LYS A 118 19.22 42.57 7.85
N GLU A 119 18.23 42.05 8.57
CA GLU A 119 18.30 41.94 10.03
C GLU A 119 19.32 40.88 10.45
N LEU A 120 19.44 39.77 9.70
CA LEU A 120 20.44 38.73 9.95
C LEU A 120 21.89 39.15 9.66
N GLU A 121 22.12 40.16 8.82
CA GLU A 121 23.47 40.65 8.49
C GLU A 121 24.02 41.65 9.54
N ASN A 122 23.15 42.21 10.39
CA ASN A 122 23.52 43.18 11.44
C ASN A 122 23.71 42.56 12.84
N GLU A 123 23.50 41.25 12.99
CA GLU A 123 23.70 40.51 14.25
C GLU A 123 25.00 39.67 14.28
N SER A 124 25.93 39.88 13.33
CA SER A 124 27.26 39.24 13.32
C SER A 124 28.43 40.15 13.65
#